data_AF-A0A935AN08-F1
#
_entry.id   AF-A0A935AN08-F1
#
_cell.length_a   1.000
_cell.length_b   1.000
_cell.length_c   1.000
_cell.angle_alpha   90.00
_cell.angle_beta   90.00
_cell.angle_gamma   90.00
#
_symmetry.space_group_name_H-M   'P 1'
#
loop_
_entity.id
_entity.type
_entity.pdbx_description
1 polymer ?
#
loop_
_entity_poly.entity_id
_entity_poly.type
_entity_poly.pdbx_seq_one_letter_code
_entity_poly.pdbx_strand_id
1 'polypeptide(L)'
;MTKDIQWPDEPCKKCGFSDSWEVRRCINLGGHETYPFCCTECGERTQHFVFKKVAKAAQKKGLVIRDIPPAYNKKRPRCEVCGADGAERHHWAPYALFGSDADHWPQSFLCPSCHRRWHDVVTPAISAQRGLG
;
A
#
# COMPACT_ATOMS: atom_id res chain seq x y z
N MET A 1 20.18 -18.33 -5.62
CA MET A 1 20.78 -17.54 -4.52
C MET A 1 19.74 -16.56 -4.00
N THR A 2 19.22 -16.76 -2.78
CA THR A 2 18.46 -15.71 -2.10
C THR A 2 19.43 -14.59 -1.77
N LYS A 3 19.30 -13.43 -2.42
CA LYS A 3 20.07 -12.23 -2.05
C LYS A 3 19.71 -11.88 -0.60
N ASP A 4 20.72 -11.67 0.23
CA ASP A 4 20.52 -11.18 1.60
C ASP A 4 19.99 -9.74 1.58
N ILE A 5 19.40 -9.32 2.70
CA ILE A 5 18.89 -7.95 2.84
C ILE A 5 20.06 -6.98 2.69
N GLN A 6 19.93 -6.06 1.73
CA GLN A 6 20.84 -4.93 1.60
C GLN A 6 20.31 -3.82 2.51
N TRP A 7 20.96 -3.64 3.65
CA TRP A 7 20.57 -2.64 4.64
C TRP A 7 20.96 -1.24 4.15
N PRO A 8 20.21 -0.18 4.52
CA PRO A 8 20.63 1.18 4.19
C PRO A 8 21.89 1.56 4.96
N ASP A 9 22.90 2.05 4.24
CA ASP A 9 24.15 2.55 4.84
C ASP A 9 24.06 4.03 5.22
N GLU A 10 23.03 4.75 4.72
CA GLU A 10 22.82 6.16 5.03
C GLU A 10 22.17 6.37 6.41
N PRO A 11 22.53 7.44 7.15
CA PRO A 11 21.82 7.81 8.37
C PRO A 11 20.35 8.16 8.10
N CYS A 12 19.52 8.04 9.14
CA CYS A 12 18.12 8.45 9.03
C CYS A 12 18.00 9.93 8.68
N LYS A 13 17.32 10.25 7.57
CA LYS A 13 17.14 11.64 7.09
C LYS A 13 16.34 12.53 8.03
N LYS A 14 15.64 11.96 9.02
CA LYS A 14 14.82 12.71 9.99
C LYS A 14 15.54 12.98 11.30
N CYS A 15 16.18 11.98 11.90
CA CYS A 15 16.82 12.11 13.21
C CYS A 15 18.36 12.05 13.16
N GLY A 16 18.96 11.70 12.03
CA GLY A 16 20.41 11.67 11.83
C GLY A 16 21.13 10.43 12.37
N PHE A 17 20.44 9.48 13.01
CA PHE A 17 21.07 8.26 13.53
C PHE A 17 21.50 7.31 12.41
N SER A 18 22.76 6.86 12.45
CA SER A 18 23.30 5.80 11.60
C SER A 18 22.97 4.41 12.15
N ASP A 19 23.06 3.38 11.31
CA ASP A 19 22.94 1.95 11.67
C ASP A 19 21.67 1.57 12.44
N SER A 20 20.64 2.41 12.35
CA SER A 20 19.41 2.32 13.15
C SER A 20 18.24 1.83 12.32
N TRP A 21 18.44 0.80 11.49
CA TRP A 21 17.43 0.32 10.54
C TRP A 21 16.86 -1.04 10.92
N GLU A 22 15.54 -1.17 10.83
CA GLU A 22 14.84 -2.46 10.91
C GLU A 22 13.85 -2.64 9.76
N VAL A 23 13.49 -3.88 9.45
CA VAL A 23 12.45 -4.20 8.46
C VAL A 23 11.13 -4.39 9.19
N ARG A 24 10.10 -3.66 8.75
CA ARG A 24 8.73 -3.81 9.27
C ARG A 24 7.77 -4.24 8.16
N ARG A 25 6.65 -4.86 8.49
CA ARG A 25 5.60 -5.26 7.54
C ARG A 25 4.49 -4.22 7.54
N CYS A 26 4.04 -3.82 6.35
CA CYS A 26 2.97 -2.85 6.17
C CYS A 26 1.99 -3.35 5.10
N ILE A 27 0.71 -3.45 5.44
CA ILE A 27 -0.36 -3.58 4.46
C ILE A 27 -0.77 -2.17 4.07
N ASN A 28 -0.54 -1.79 2.81
CA ASN A 28 -0.87 -0.45 2.34
C ASN A 28 -2.40 -0.27 2.21
N LEU A 29 -2.85 0.96 1.94
CA LEU A 29 -4.28 1.26 1.82
C LEU A 29 -4.98 0.49 0.68
N GLY A 30 -4.23 0.03 -0.32
CA GLY A 30 -4.70 -0.84 -1.40
C GLY A 30 -4.68 -2.34 -1.08
N GLY A 31 -4.32 -2.73 0.15
CA GLY A 31 -4.24 -4.13 0.57
C GLY A 31 -2.95 -4.87 0.20
N HIS A 32 -1.98 -4.19 -0.44
CA HIS A 32 -0.70 -4.82 -0.79
C HIS A 32 0.26 -4.86 0.41
N GLU A 33 0.86 -6.03 0.62
CA GLU A 33 1.87 -6.27 1.65
C GLU A 33 3.26 -5.77 1.19
N THR A 34 3.87 -4.88 1.97
CA THR A 34 5.17 -4.25 1.73
C THR A 34 6.08 -4.36 2.95
N TYR A 35 7.39 -4.24 2.73
CA TYR A 35 8.42 -4.40 3.77
C TYR A 35 9.42 -3.23 3.77
N PRO A 36 9.03 -2.04 4.25
CA PRO A 36 9.91 -0.88 4.29
C PRO A 36 11.00 -0.99 5.36
N PHE A 37 12.13 -0.32 5.13
CA PHE A 37 13.06 0.00 6.20
C PHE A 37 12.49 1.13 7.07
N CYS A 38 12.57 0.94 8.38
CA CYS A 38 12.14 1.90 9.39
C CYS A 38 13.29 2.21 10.34
N CYS A 39 13.44 3.48 10.73
CA CYS A 39 14.39 3.88 11.75
C CYS A 39 13.94 3.34 13.12
N THR A 40 14.83 2.67 13.85
CA THR A 40 14.55 2.13 15.19
C THR A 40 14.34 3.24 16.22
N GLU A 41 14.99 4.39 16.02
CA GLU A 41 14.96 5.51 16.97
C GLU A 41 13.72 6.39 16.82
N CYS A 42 13.41 6.82 15.59
CA CYS A 42 12.32 7.78 15.36
C CYS A 42 11.12 7.21 14.58
N GLY A 43 11.19 5.95 14.13
CA GLY A 43 10.14 5.29 13.38
C GLY A 43 9.95 5.78 11.95
N GLU A 44 10.84 6.64 11.44
CA GLU A 44 10.77 7.15 10.07
C GLU A 44 10.90 6.02 9.06
N ARG A 45 10.07 6.06 8.01
CA ARG A 45 10.04 5.01 6.99
C ARG A 45 10.74 5.50 5.75
N THR A 46 11.57 4.66 5.16
CA THR A 46 12.16 4.96 3.85
C THR A 46 11.18 4.66 2.72
N GLN A 47 11.50 5.15 1.52
CA GLN A 47 10.83 4.73 0.27
C GLN A 47 11.41 3.42 -0.29
N HIS A 48 12.46 2.87 0.33
CA HIS A 48 13.09 1.63 -0.08
C HIS A 48 12.47 0.43 0.65
N PHE A 49 12.30 -0.67 -0.07
CA PHE A 49 11.64 -1.86 0.42
C PHE A 49 12.51 -3.10 0.23
N VAL A 50 12.36 -4.05 1.16
CA VAL A 50 12.84 -5.41 0.98
C VAL A 50 11.81 -6.19 0.17
N PHE A 51 12.27 -6.96 -0.82
CA PHE A 51 11.37 -7.85 -1.57
C PHE A 51 10.72 -8.86 -0.62
N LYS A 52 9.40 -9.09 -0.78
CA LYS A 52 8.62 -10.02 0.05
C LYS A 52 9.28 -11.39 0.22
N LYS A 53 9.83 -11.97 -0.85
CA LYS A 53 10.53 -13.27 -0.81
C LYS A 53 11.76 -13.23 0.11
N VAL A 54 12.54 -12.15 0.08
CA VAL A 54 13.74 -11.96 0.90
C VAL A 54 13.34 -11.72 2.36
N ALA A 55 12.36 -10.86 2.62
CA ALA A 55 11.87 -10.58 3.97
C ALA A 55 11.32 -11.84 4.66
N LYS A 56 10.51 -12.65 3.95
CA LYS A 56 10.02 -13.94 4.48
C LYS A 56 11.14 -14.94 4.73
N ALA A 57 12.16 -14.99 3.88
CA ALA A 57 13.31 -15.86 4.10
C ALA A 57 14.13 -15.42 5.33
N ALA A 58 14.36 -14.13 5.52
CA ALA A 58 15.03 -13.59 6.70
C ALA A 58 14.23 -13.83 7.98
N GLN A 59 12.90 -13.69 7.93
CA GLN A 59 12.01 -13.99 9.06
C GLN A 59 12.12 -15.45 9.50
N LYS A 60 12.17 -16.39 8.54
CA LYS A 60 12.40 -17.83 8.84
C LYS A 60 13.77 -18.10 9.47
N LYS A 61 14.77 -17.24 9.22
CA LYS A 61 16.10 -17.29 9.83
C LYS A 61 16.18 -16.55 11.18
N GLY A 62 15.05 -16.03 11.69
CA GLY A 62 14.97 -15.40 13.01
C GLY A 62 14.89 -13.87 13.00
N LEU A 63 14.87 -13.20 11.83
CA LEU A 63 14.66 -11.76 11.80
C LEU A 63 13.25 -11.41 12.31
N VAL A 64 13.16 -10.58 13.34
CA VAL A 64 11.89 -10.10 13.88
C VAL A 64 11.36 -8.99 12.97
N ILE A 65 10.22 -9.22 12.32
CA ILE A 65 9.53 -8.23 11.48
C ILE A 65 8.20 -7.89 12.14
N ARG A 66 8.08 -6.63 12.61
CA ARG A 66 6.88 -6.12 13.27
C ARG A 66 5.94 -5.45 12.28
N ASP A 67 4.65 -5.41 12.62
CA ASP A 67 3.65 -4.69 11.83
C ASP A 67 3.67 -3.19 12.10
N ILE A 68 3.41 -2.41 11.05
CA ILE A 68 3.15 -0.98 11.14
C ILE A 68 1.88 -0.60 10.38
N PRO A 69 1.16 0.44 10.84
CA PRO A 69 0.01 0.95 10.09
C PRO A 69 0.44 1.42 8.71
N PRO A 70 -0.43 1.49 7.70
CA PRO A 70 -0.12 2.17 6.44
C PRO A 70 0.35 3.60 6.69
N ALA A 71 1.24 4.10 5.84
CA ALA A 71 1.58 5.51 5.85
C ALA A 71 0.32 6.27 5.39
N TYR A 72 -0.38 6.90 6.34
CA TYR A 72 -1.46 7.81 6.02
C TYR A 72 -0.84 9.09 5.48
N ASN A 73 -0.81 9.22 4.15
CA ASN A 73 -0.61 10.52 3.56
C ASN A 73 -1.80 11.40 3.96
N LYS A 74 -1.60 12.33 4.89
CA LYS A 74 -2.60 13.35 5.28
C LYS A 74 -3.12 14.20 4.11
N LYS A 75 -2.49 14.13 2.93
CA LYS A 75 -2.90 14.80 1.68
C LYS A 75 -3.76 13.92 0.76
N ARG A 76 -4.05 12.66 1.11
CA ARG A 76 -5.00 11.89 0.30
C ARG A 76 -6.40 12.50 0.48
N PRO A 77 -7.14 12.75 -0.62
CA PRO A 77 -8.48 13.30 -0.53
C PRO A 77 -9.39 12.43 0.34
N ARG A 78 -10.43 13.05 0.88
CA ARG A 78 -11.49 12.32 1.58
C ARG A 78 -12.40 11.66 0.55
N CYS A 79 -13.00 10.54 0.93
CA CYS A 79 -14.02 9.88 0.14
C CYS A 79 -15.21 10.82 -0.06
N GLU A 80 -15.59 11.08 -1.30
CA GLU A 80 -16.74 11.94 -1.64
C GLU A 80 -18.08 11.31 -1.25
N VAL A 81 -18.11 10.01 -0.92
CA VAL A 81 -19.33 9.29 -0.49
C VAL A 81 -19.47 9.27 1.03
N CYS A 82 -18.41 8.94 1.78
CA CYS A 82 -18.49 8.71 3.23
C CYS A 82 -17.58 9.59 4.07
N GLY A 83 -16.75 10.43 3.46
CA GLY A 83 -15.83 11.35 4.15
C GLY A 83 -14.58 10.70 4.76
N ALA A 84 -14.41 9.37 4.65
CA ALA A 84 -13.22 8.69 5.17
C ALA A 84 -11.93 9.13 4.45
N ASP A 85 -10.82 9.22 5.19
CA ASP A 85 -9.52 9.56 4.62
C ASP A 85 -8.95 8.46 3.71
N GLY A 86 -7.97 8.81 2.88
CA GLY A 86 -7.20 7.85 2.11
C GLY A 86 -7.82 7.46 0.77
N ALA A 87 -8.75 8.25 0.24
CA ALA A 87 -9.40 7.99 -1.04
C ALA A 87 -8.44 8.15 -2.24
N GLU A 88 -8.72 7.39 -3.29
CA GLU A 88 -8.01 7.45 -4.58
C GLU A 88 -9.00 7.82 -5.69
N ARG A 89 -8.49 8.42 -6.77
CA ARG A 89 -9.34 8.83 -7.90
C ARG A 89 -9.74 7.60 -8.71
N HIS A 90 -11.04 7.38 -8.85
CA HIS A 90 -11.61 6.25 -9.57
C HIS A 90 -12.65 6.71 -10.60
N HIS A 91 -12.81 5.94 -11.68
CA HIS A 91 -13.82 6.18 -12.71
C HIS A 91 -15.18 5.64 -12.28
N TRP A 92 -16.24 6.41 -12.50
CA TRP A 92 -17.62 5.92 -12.40
C TRP A 92 -18.02 5.07 -13.61
N ALA A 93 -17.33 5.20 -14.75
CA ALA A 93 -17.43 4.29 -15.88
C ALA A 93 -16.29 3.25 -15.78
N PRO A 94 -16.58 1.97 -15.48
CA PRO A 94 -15.53 0.97 -15.32
C PRO A 94 -14.82 0.70 -16.66
N TYR A 95 -13.50 0.84 -16.67
CA TYR A 95 -12.65 0.59 -17.84
C TYR A 95 -12.85 -0.79 -18.48
N ALA A 96 -13.17 -1.81 -17.68
CA ALA A 96 -13.43 -3.15 -18.18
C ALA A 96 -14.69 -3.25 -19.05
N LEU A 97 -15.64 -2.30 -18.93
CA LEU A 97 -16.86 -2.22 -19.75
C LEU A 97 -16.78 -1.14 -20.82
N PHE A 98 -16.14 0.00 -20.52
CA PHE A 98 -16.13 1.18 -21.38
C PHE A 98 -14.81 1.35 -22.17
N GLY A 99 -13.78 0.58 -21.86
CA GLY A 99 -12.45 0.78 -22.43
C GLY A 99 -11.95 2.21 -22.18
N SER A 100 -11.27 2.79 -23.18
CA SER A 100 -10.78 4.17 -23.13
C SER A 100 -11.88 5.21 -23.01
N ASP A 101 -13.14 4.88 -23.36
CA ASP A 101 -14.24 5.85 -23.24
C ASP A 101 -14.46 6.26 -21.77
N ALA A 102 -14.08 5.41 -20.81
CA ALA A 102 -14.15 5.70 -19.38
C ALA A 102 -13.48 7.02 -18.98
N ASP A 103 -12.43 7.46 -19.69
CA ASP A 103 -11.73 8.72 -19.39
C ASP A 103 -12.61 9.96 -19.61
N HIS A 104 -13.65 9.87 -20.45
CA HIS A 104 -14.58 10.96 -20.73
C HIS A 104 -15.72 11.07 -19.71
N TRP A 105 -15.86 10.07 -18.84
CA TRP A 105 -16.89 10.02 -17.81
C TRP A 105 -16.37 10.58 -16.48
N PRO A 106 -17.27 11.00 -15.57
CA PRO A 106 -16.87 11.53 -14.28
C PRO A 106 -15.99 10.56 -13.47
N GLN A 107 -15.06 11.16 -12.71
CA GLN A 107 -14.22 10.48 -11.74
C GLN A 107 -14.43 11.13 -10.37
N SER A 108 -14.28 10.35 -9.30
CA SER A 108 -14.39 10.83 -7.92
C SER A 108 -13.34 10.19 -7.03
N PHE A 109 -13.03 10.84 -5.90
CA PHE A 109 -12.21 10.22 -4.86
C PHE A 109 -13.05 9.27 -4.01
N LEU A 110 -12.76 7.96 -4.11
CA LEU A 110 -13.44 6.93 -3.33
C LEU A 110 -12.45 6.20 -2.41
N CYS A 111 -12.86 5.91 -1.18
CA CYS A 111 -12.11 4.99 -0.31
C CYS A 111 -12.31 3.54 -0.80
N PRO A 112 -11.40 2.60 -0.42
CA PRO A 112 -11.48 1.21 -0.87
C PRO A 112 -12.82 0.53 -0.58
N SER A 113 -13.46 0.83 0.55
CA SER A 113 -14.76 0.22 0.91
C SER A 113 -15.91 0.74 0.04
N CYS A 114 -16.00 2.06 -0.19
CA CYS A 114 -17.02 2.64 -1.07
C CYS A 114 -16.79 2.24 -2.53
N HIS A 115 -15.54 2.19 -2.98
CA HIS A 115 -15.19 1.73 -4.33
C HIS A 115 -15.56 0.26 -4.54
N ARG A 116 -15.27 -0.62 -3.57
CA ARG A 116 -15.69 -2.03 -3.59
C ARG A 116 -17.22 -2.16 -3.63
N ARG A 117 -17.94 -1.45 -2.75
CA ARG A 117 -19.41 -1.45 -2.73
C ARG A 117 -19.99 -1.02 -4.07
N TRP A 118 -19.42 -0.01 -4.70
CA TRP A 118 -19.85 0.44 -6.03
C TRP A 118 -19.67 -0.67 -7.08
N HIS A 119 -18.50 -1.31 -7.13
CA HIS A 119 -18.25 -2.43 -8.04
C HIS A 119 -19.18 -3.63 -7.80
N ASP A 120 -19.51 -3.93 -6.54
CA ASP A 120 -20.42 -5.02 -6.18
C ASP A 120 -21.85 -4.76 -6.68
N VAL A 121 -22.27 -3.49 -6.81
CA VAL A 121 -23.60 -3.10 -7.32
C VAL A 121 -23.61 -2.91 -8.84
N VAL A 122 -22.61 -2.20 -9.38
CA VAL A 122 -22.61 -1.72 -10.77
C VAL A 122 -21.92 -2.70 -11.72
N THR A 123 -20.96 -3.48 -11.21
CA THR A 123 -20.22 -4.47 -12.01
C THR A 123 -20.09 -5.82 -11.29
N PRO A 124 -21.19 -6.44 -10.85
CA PRO A 124 -21.15 -7.64 -10.01
C PRO A 124 -20.37 -8.80 -10.66
N ALA A 125 -20.47 -8.97 -11.98
CA ALA A 125 -19.72 -9.98 -12.72
C ALA A 125 -18.19 -9.78 -12.69
N ILE A 126 -17.74 -8.51 -12.67
CA ILE A 126 -16.30 -8.17 -12.59
C ILE A 126 -15.80 -8.33 -11.14
N SER A 127 -16.61 -7.94 -10.14
CA SER A 127 -16.29 -8.18 -8.72
C SER A 127 -16.09 -9.66 -8.41
N ALA A 128 -16.93 -10.54 -8.97
CA ALA A 128 -16.87 -11.98 -8.74
C ALA A 128 -15.56 -12.62 -9.23
N GLN A 129 -14.97 -12.10 -10.30
CA GLN A 129 -13.72 -12.60 -10.87
C GLN A 129 -12.48 -12.28 -10.01
N ARG A 130 -12.57 -11.31 -9.09
CA ARG A 130 -11.44 -10.90 -8.22
C ARG A 130 -11.34 -11.72 -6.92
N GLY A 131 -12.28 -12.64 -6.67
CA GLY A 131 -12.34 -13.46 -5.46
C GLY A 131 -11.63 -14.83 -5.53
N LEU A 132 -10.90 -15.13 -6.61
CA LEU A 132 -10.16 -16.38 -6.83
C LEU A 132 -8.64 -16.14 -6.93
N GLY A 133 -8.08 -15.37 -5.98
CA GLY A 133 -6.65 -15.11 -5.87
C GLY A 133 -6.11 -15.44 -4.48
#